data_AF-A0A5C8ZY44-F1
#
_entry.id   AF-A0A5C8ZY44-F1
#
_cell.length_a   1.000
_cell.length_b   1.000
_cell.length_c   1.000
_cell.angle_alpha   90.00
_cell.angle_beta   90.00
_cell.angle_gamma   90.00
#
_symmetry.space_group_name_H-M   'P 1'
#
loop_
_entity.id
_entity.type
_entity.pdbx_description
1 polymer ?
#
loop_
_entity_poly.entity_id
_entity_poly.type
_entity_poly.pdbx_seq_one_letter_code
_entity_poly.pdbx_strand_id
1 'polypeptide(L)'
;MQLSIKVVRAPTGCHQMVGERFSFVDRGLTFGRAQSNDLVLPDPLSFVSSRHGLVEFSQGRYTVYDQSTNGLFLDGDLVPLGVGNSAELGAVTELRVGEYLLLFEVSEGGVAAAEAPAPKPAAADVISFDQSHHTAVSDDDMAVELALRLGLHGMSESRLHSLPDEVTALLRSCIGNVMEVLSARRQVKQQLKMDNTVIQRSDNNALKVSATADDAIERMFAKSGDAYLPPEQALVEAFHDIGDHQVAMMAATLQVYQQVVARFEPSALEAKLPAAKGAGKLFSGKGKLWEDYTNLYESIAANGADSVHEAFLREFSAAYSENLRKLKKERQKHAS
;
A
#
# COMPACT_ATOMS: atom_id res chain seq x y z
N MET A 1 -16.14 -42.97 -2.22
CA MET A 1 -15.94 -41.74 -1.42
C MET A 1 -16.29 -40.53 -2.27
N GLN A 2 -16.86 -39.52 -1.63
CA GLN A 2 -17.22 -38.27 -2.26
C GLN A 2 -16.31 -37.17 -1.71
N LEU A 3 -15.75 -36.37 -2.62
CA LEU A 3 -15.08 -35.13 -2.31
C LEU A 3 -16.02 -33.98 -2.65
N SER A 4 -16.41 -33.21 -1.64
CA SER A 4 -17.16 -31.97 -1.79
C SER A 4 -16.24 -30.78 -1.57
N ILE A 5 -16.35 -29.75 -2.40
CA ILE A 5 -15.53 -28.55 -2.32
C ILE A 5 -16.47 -27.36 -2.21
N LYS A 6 -16.30 -26.54 -1.18
CA LYS A 6 -17.01 -25.27 -1.03
C LYS A 6 -16.05 -24.12 -1.17
N VAL A 7 -16.40 -23.13 -1.98
CA VAL A 7 -15.64 -21.87 -2.03
C VAL A 7 -16.08 -21.01 -0.84
N VAL A 8 -15.18 -20.84 0.12
CA VAL A 8 -15.41 -20.04 1.35
C VAL A 8 -15.03 -18.58 1.13
N ARG A 9 -13.96 -18.32 0.36
CA ARG A 9 -13.48 -16.99 -0.01
C ARG A 9 -13.03 -16.98 -1.47
N ALA A 10 -13.23 -15.86 -2.14
CA ALA A 10 -12.77 -15.61 -3.50
C ALA A 10 -12.21 -14.18 -3.62
N PRO A 11 -11.28 -13.91 -4.55
CA PRO A 11 -10.71 -12.58 -4.78
C PRO A 11 -11.75 -11.56 -5.24
N THR A 12 -11.40 -10.28 -5.11
CA THR A 12 -12.22 -9.16 -5.58
C THR A 12 -12.50 -9.30 -7.08
N GLY A 13 -13.78 -9.22 -7.47
CA GLY A 13 -14.24 -9.47 -8.85
C GLY A 13 -14.64 -10.93 -9.15
N CYS A 14 -14.42 -11.86 -8.22
CA CYS A 14 -14.85 -13.26 -8.31
C CYS A 14 -15.80 -13.68 -7.17
N HIS A 15 -16.39 -12.71 -6.45
CA HIS A 15 -17.27 -12.92 -5.31
C HIS A 15 -18.50 -13.80 -5.62
N GLN A 16 -18.93 -13.85 -6.87
CA GLN A 16 -19.97 -14.76 -7.35
C GLN A 16 -19.63 -16.24 -7.13
N MET A 17 -18.35 -16.58 -6.95
CA MET A 17 -17.95 -17.95 -6.61
C MET A 17 -18.15 -18.29 -5.14
N VAL A 18 -18.28 -17.32 -4.24
CA VAL A 18 -18.40 -17.59 -2.80
C VAL A 18 -19.70 -18.34 -2.53
N GLY A 19 -19.59 -19.48 -1.86
CA GLY A 19 -20.71 -20.37 -1.57
C GLY A 19 -20.99 -21.44 -2.63
N GLU A 20 -20.35 -21.35 -3.81
CA GLU A 20 -20.40 -22.40 -4.84
C GLU A 20 -19.87 -23.73 -4.27
N ARG A 21 -20.49 -24.82 -4.72
CA ARG A 21 -20.16 -26.18 -4.29
C ARG A 21 -19.92 -27.09 -5.47
N PHE A 22 -18.83 -27.83 -5.42
CA PHE A 22 -18.43 -28.82 -6.42
C PHE A 22 -18.36 -30.18 -5.76
N SER A 23 -18.69 -31.23 -6.50
CA SER A 23 -18.63 -32.60 -5.98
C SER A 23 -18.02 -33.55 -7.00
N PHE A 24 -17.11 -34.41 -6.52
CA PHE A 24 -16.40 -35.39 -7.32
C PHE A 24 -16.45 -36.73 -6.58
N VAL A 25 -16.87 -37.79 -7.26
CA VAL A 25 -17.04 -39.12 -6.66
C VAL A 25 -15.99 -40.05 -7.22
N ASP A 26 -15.20 -40.68 -6.34
CA ASP A 26 -14.19 -41.70 -6.67
C ASP A 26 -13.18 -41.28 -7.76
N ARG A 27 -12.93 -39.97 -7.90
CA ARG A 27 -11.94 -39.41 -8.82
C ARG A 27 -11.31 -38.14 -8.29
N GLY A 28 -10.09 -37.86 -8.75
CA GLY A 28 -9.38 -36.61 -8.52
C GLY A 28 -9.86 -35.45 -9.39
N LEU A 29 -9.22 -34.28 -9.21
CA LEU A 29 -9.46 -33.06 -9.97
C LEU A 29 -8.21 -32.20 -10.12
N THR A 30 -8.16 -31.40 -11.17
CA THR A 30 -7.22 -30.29 -11.32
C THR A 30 -7.89 -28.98 -10.96
N PHE A 31 -7.15 -28.06 -10.33
CA PHE A 31 -7.66 -26.73 -10.02
C PHE A 31 -6.62 -25.65 -10.32
N GLY A 32 -7.11 -24.49 -10.76
CA GLY A 32 -6.27 -23.35 -11.12
C GLY A 32 -7.00 -22.37 -12.03
N ARG A 33 -6.28 -21.33 -12.47
CA ARG A 33 -6.90 -20.24 -13.24
C ARG A 33 -7.27 -20.61 -14.67
N ALA A 34 -6.57 -21.55 -15.29
CA ALA A 34 -6.86 -21.92 -16.67
C ALA A 34 -8.24 -22.59 -16.79
N GLN A 35 -8.95 -22.29 -17.88
CA GLN A 35 -10.24 -22.88 -18.22
C GLN A 35 -10.17 -24.39 -18.49
N SER A 36 -8.96 -24.95 -18.60
CA SER A 36 -8.73 -26.39 -18.79
C SER A 36 -8.75 -27.21 -17.50
N ASN A 37 -8.89 -26.58 -16.32
CA ASN A 37 -8.97 -27.29 -15.04
C ASN A 37 -10.41 -27.76 -14.76
N ASP A 38 -10.53 -28.82 -13.98
CA ASP A 38 -11.83 -29.32 -13.51
C ASP A 38 -12.51 -28.31 -12.57
N LEU A 39 -11.74 -27.64 -11.71
CA LEU A 39 -12.17 -26.50 -10.90
C LEU A 39 -11.44 -25.24 -11.36
N VAL A 40 -12.15 -24.40 -12.11
CA VAL A 40 -11.62 -23.13 -12.60
C VAL A 40 -11.73 -22.08 -11.50
N LEU A 41 -10.61 -21.45 -11.17
CA LEU A 41 -10.49 -20.38 -10.18
C LEU A 41 -10.05 -19.09 -10.89
N PRO A 42 -10.97 -18.30 -11.46
CA PRO A 42 -10.63 -17.08 -12.17
C PRO A 42 -9.85 -16.13 -11.28
N ASP A 43 -8.75 -15.60 -11.81
CA ASP A 43 -7.92 -14.68 -11.05
C ASP A 43 -7.25 -13.68 -12.01
N PRO A 44 -7.87 -12.50 -12.20
CA PRO A 44 -7.36 -11.49 -13.12
C PRO A 44 -6.02 -10.89 -12.64
N LEU A 45 -5.69 -11.02 -11.36
CA LEU A 45 -4.45 -10.47 -10.78
C LEU A 45 -3.29 -11.48 -10.74
N SER A 46 -3.50 -12.72 -11.22
CA SER A 46 -2.45 -13.73 -11.45
C SER A 46 -1.75 -14.30 -10.20
N PHE A 47 -2.39 -14.30 -9.04
CA PHE A 47 -1.96 -15.01 -7.84
C PHE A 47 -2.17 -16.54 -7.91
N VAL A 48 -3.16 -17.00 -8.67
CA VAL A 48 -3.46 -18.41 -8.94
C VAL A 48 -2.77 -18.85 -10.24
N SER A 49 -1.81 -19.77 -10.12
CA SER A 49 -1.18 -20.44 -11.27
C SER A 49 -2.20 -21.09 -12.21
N SER A 50 -1.87 -21.16 -13.51
CA SER A 50 -2.73 -21.73 -14.55
C SER A 50 -3.20 -23.15 -14.20
N ARG A 51 -2.30 -23.98 -13.65
CA ARG A 51 -2.63 -25.23 -12.96
C ARG A 51 -1.97 -25.16 -11.60
N HIS A 52 -2.76 -24.92 -10.55
CA HIS A 52 -2.25 -24.58 -9.22
C HIS A 52 -2.04 -25.82 -8.37
N GLY A 53 -2.94 -26.79 -8.49
CA GLY A 53 -2.78 -28.08 -7.83
C GLY A 53 -3.59 -29.18 -8.49
N LEU A 54 -3.31 -30.39 -8.03
CA LEU A 54 -3.93 -31.62 -8.47
C LEU A 54 -4.35 -32.41 -7.23
N VAL A 55 -5.58 -32.91 -7.22
CA VAL A 55 -6.02 -33.91 -6.26
C VAL A 55 -6.10 -35.24 -6.99
N GLU A 56 -5.48 -36.29 -6.44
CA GLU A 56 -5.59 -37.66 -6.91
C GLU A 56 -6.41 -38.50 -5.93
N PHE A 57 -7.15 -39.49 -6.47
CA PHE A 57 -7.86 -40.48 -5.67
C PHE A 57 -7.22 -41.85 -5.89
N SER A 58 -6.67 -42.44 -4.83
CA SER A 58 -6.02 -43.76 -4.89
C SER A 58 -6.20 -44.51 -3.58
N GLN A 59 -6.49 -45.81 -3.67
CA GLN A 59 -6.68 -46.69 -2.50
C GLN A 59 -7.71 -46.16 -1.48
N GLY A 60 -8.76 -45.48 -1.95
CA GLY A 60 -9.78 -44.91 -1.06
C GLY A 60 -9.32 -43.65 -0.31
N ARG A 61 -8.27 -42.97 -0.76
CA ARG A 61 -7.80 -41.71 -0.17
C ARG A 61 -7.65 -40.62 -1.21
N TYR A 62 -7.80 -39.38 -0.76
CA TYR A 62 -7.52 -38.20 -1.57
C TYR A 62 -6.18 -37.58 -1.17
N THR A 63 -5.33 -37.31 -2.14
CA THR A 63 -4.03 -36.66 -1.93
C THR A 63 -3.94 -35.43 -2.82
N VAL A 64 -3.62 -34.28 -2.22
CA VAL A 64 -3.39 -33.03 -2.95
C VAL A 64 -1.90 -32.82 -3.22
N TYR A 65 -1.58 -32.33 -4.41
CA TYR A 65 -0.24 -32.00 -4.89
C TYR A 65 -0.17 -30.51 -5.24
N ASP A 66 0.85 -29.84 -4.73
CA ASP A 66 1.13 -28.43 -5.06
C ASP A 66 1.92 -28.34 -6.38
N GLN A 67 1.37 -27.60 -7.35
CA GLN A 67 2.02 -27.29 -8.64
C GLN A 67 2.15 -25.78 -8.88
N SER A 68 1.98 -24.99 -7.82
CA SER A 68 1.82 -23.54 -7.90
C SER A 68 3.14 -22.79 -7.83
N THR A 69 3.13 -21.52 -8.23
CA THR A 69 4.27 -20.61 -8.03
C THR A 69 4.20 -19.88 -6.69
N ASN A 70 2.98 -19.57 -6.24
CA ASN A 70 2.73 -18.76 -5.03
C ASN A 70 2.38 -19.60 -3.79
N GLY A 71 2.41 -20.92 -3.91
CA GLY A 71 2.19 -21.87 -2.83
C GLY A 71 0.74 -22.26 -2.63
N LEU A 72 0.55 -23.55 -2.30
CA LEU A 72 -0.68 -24.10 -1.75
C LEU A 72 -0.54 -24.23 -0.22
N PHE A 73 -1.51 -23.74 0.54
CA PHE A 73 -1.46 -23.79 2.01
C PHE A 73 -2.62 -24.61 2.54
N LEU A 74 -2.38 -25.40 3.58
CA LEU A 74 -3.34 -26.32 4.17
C LEU A 74 -3.67 -25.90 5.59
N ASP A 75 -4.95 -25.97 5.98
CA ASP A 75 -5.45 -25.83 7.35
C ASP A 75 -4.94 -24.58 8.10
N GLY A 76 -4.80 -23.46 7.37
CA GLY A 76 -4.34 -22.19 7.92
C GLY A 76 -2.82 -22.06 8.09
N ASP A 77 -2.04 -23.04 7.62
CA ASP A 77 -0.58 -23.00 7.71
C ASP A 77 0.01 -21.77 7.01
N LEU A 78 1.05 -21.22 7.65
CA LEU A 78 1.82 -20.09 7.12
C LEU A 78 2.94 -20.53 6.17
N VAL A 79 3.29 -21.82 6.17
CA VAL A 79 4.28 -22.42 5.29
C VAL A 79 3.55 -23.12 4.15
N PRO A 80 3.86 -22.84 2.88
CA PRO A 80 3.23 -23.54 1.77
C PRO A 80 3.68 -25.00 1.74
N LEU A 81 2.82 -25.89 1.25
CA LEU A 81 3.13 -27.30 1.02
C LEU A 81 4.40 -27.44 0.16
N GLY A 82 4.54 -26.58 -0.85
CA GLY A 82 5.73 -26.45 -1.68
C GLY A 82 5.65 -27.28 -2.95
N VAL A 83 6.17 -26.73 -4.04
CA VAL A 83 6.03 -27.30 -5.39
C VAL A 83 6.55 -28.74 -5.45
N GLY A 84 5.69 -29.66 -5.93
CA GLY A 84 6.00 -31.08 -6.06
C GLY A 84 5.77 -31.90 -4.78
N ASN A 85 5.48 -31.25 -3.65
CA ASN A 85 5.08 -31.94 -2.43
C ASN A 85 3.59 -32.26 -2.42
N SER A 86 3.22 -33.19 -1.54
CA SER A 86 1.85 -33.71 -1.44
C SER A 86 1.40 -33.87 0.00
N ALA A 87 0.09 -33.73 0.24
CA ALA A 87 -0.54 -33.97 1.53
C ALA A 87 -1.83 -34.78 1.36
N GLU A 88 -2.15 -35.64 2.32
CA GLU A 88 -3.41 -36.37 2.37
C GLU A 88 -4.52 -35.45 2.86
N LEU A 89 -5.67 -35.44 2.17
CA LEU A 89 -6.84 -34.69 2.61
C LEU A 89 -7.59 -35.45 3.70
N GLY A 90 -7.84 -34.78 4.83
CA GLY A 90 -8.63 -35.30 5.93
C GLY A 90 -10.13 -35.26 5.65
N ALA A 91 -10.95 -35.51 6.68
CA ALA A 91 -12.41 -35.42 6.58
C ALA A 91 -12.88 -34.02 6.18
N VAL A 92 -12.21 -32.99 6.71
CA VAL A 92 -12.37 -31.59 6.31
C VAL A 92 -10.97 -30.99 6.26
N THR A 93 -10.60 -30.39 5.13
CA THR A 93 -9.31 -29.74 4.92
C THR A 93 -9.53 -28.40 4.25
N GLU A 94 -8.94 -27.34 4.79
CA GLU A 94 -8.97 -26.01 4.20
C GLU A 94 -7.76 -25.83 3.28
N LEU A 95 -8.00 -25.50 2.01
CA LEU A 95 -6.96 -25.17 1.05
C LEU A 95 -7.01 -23.69 0.70
N ARG A 96 -5.89 -23.00 0.88
CA ARG A 96 -5.72 -21.61 0.43
C ARG A 96 -4.87 -21.55 -0.84
N VAL A 97 -5.43 -20.92 -1.86
CA VAL A 97 -4.91 -20.82 -3.23
C VAL A 97 -4.99 -19.35 -3.68
N GLY A 98 -3.88 -18.61 -3.54
CA GLY A 98 -3.93 -17.14 -3.66
C GLY A 98 -4.88 -16.55 -2.60
N GLU A 99 -5.90 -15.81 -3.03
CA GLU A 99 -6.97 -15.28 -2.18
C GLU A 99 -8.19 -16.22 -2.04
N TYR A 100 -8.22 -17.33 -2.78
CA TYR A 100 -9.26 -18.33 -2.62
C TYR A 100 -9.05 -19.11 -1.33
N LEU A 101 -10.15 -19.32 -0.60
CA LEU A 101 -10.24 -20.27 0.49
C LEU A 101 -11.26 -21.33 0.12
N LEU A 102 -10.79 -22.57 0.04
CA LEU A 102 -11.59 -23.70 -0.40
C LEU A 102 -11.67 -24.71 0.73
N LEU A 103 -12.89 -25.12 1.08
CA LEU A 103 -13.10 -26.18 2.06
C LEU A 103 -13.34 -27.49 1.33
N PHE A 104 -12.43 -28.45 1.50
CA PHE A 104 -12.50 -29.80 0.95
C PHE A 104 -13.06 -30.71 2.04
N GLU A 105 -14.17 -31.39 1.75
CA GLU A 105 -14.84 -32.32 2.64
C GLU A 105 -14.85 -33.71 2.00
N VAL A 106 -14.26 -34.68 2.69
CA VAL A 106 -14.22 -36.07 2.26
C VAL A 106 -15.25 -36.85 3.04
N SER A 107 -16.24 -37.43 2.35
CA SER A 107 -17.26 -38.27 2.96
C SER A 107 -17.28 -39.67 2.35
N GLU A 108 -17.51 -40.66 3.21
CA GLU A 108 -17.91 -42.00 2.76
C GLU A 108 -19.36 -41.90 2.30
N GLY A 109 -19.57 -41.85 0.99
CA GLY A 109 -20.83 -41.45 0.39
C GLY A 109 -22.07 -42.18 0.93
N GLY A 110 -23.01 -41.39 1.43
CA GLY A 110 -24.42 -41.71 1.59
C GLY A 110 -25.23 -40.46 1.17
N VAL A 111 -26.20 -40.65 0.27
CA VAL A 111 -26.90 -39.59 -0.47
C VAL A 111 -27.71 -38.65 0.44
N ALA A 112 -27.73 -37.37 0.06
CA ALA A 112 -28.40 -36.23 0.68
C ALA A 112 -29.90 -36.40 1.03
N ALA A 113 -30.36 -35.69 2.05
CA ALA A 113 -31.77 -35.35 2.26
C ALA A 113 -31.93 -33.83 2.44
N ALA A 114 -32.54 -33.20 1.44
CA ALA A 114 -33.05 -31.84 1.48
C ALA A 114 -34.30 -31.78 2.36
N GLU A 115 -34.43 -30.74 3.19
CA GLU A 115 -35.66 -30.46 3.92
C GLU A 115 -36.22 -29.09 3.52
N ALA A 116 -37.42 -29.12 2.95
CA ALA A 116 -38.26 -27.97 2.61
C ALA A 116 -39.32 -27.75 3.72
N PRO A 117 -39.86 -26.52 3.89
CA PRO A 117 -40.58 -26.10 5.09
C PRO A 117 -42.12 -26.19 4.98
N ALA A 118 -42.83 -26.37 6.10
CA ALA A 118 -44.26 -26.08 6.27
C ALA A 118 -44.66 -26.05 7.77
N PRO A 119 -45.84 -25.53 8.19
CA PRO A 119 -46.44 -24.22 7.94
C PRO A 119 -46.95 -23.50 9.22
N LYS A 120 -47.37 -22.24 9.05
CA LYS A 120 -47.87 -21.24 10.03
C LYS A 120 -49.33 -21.49 10.50
N PRO A 121 -49.77 -20.89 11.63
CA PRO A 121 -51.08 -20.25 11.69
C PRO A 121 -51.02 -18.75 12.06
N ALA A 122 -51.80 -17.95 11.34
CA ALA A 122 -52.23 -16.57 11.67
C ALA A 122 -53.40 -16.62 12.69
N ALA A 123 -53.87 -15.59 13.39
CA ALA A 123 -53.86 -14.13 13.30
C ALA A 123 -54.04 -13.58 14.75
N ALA A 124 -53.90 -12.30 15.11
CA ALA A 124 -54.54 -11.12 14.53
C ALA A 124 -53.89 -9.82 15.02
N ASP A 125 -54.15 -8.78 14.23
CA ASP A 125 -53.50 -7.48 14.18
C ASP A 125 -53.70 -6.57 15.40
N VAL A 126 -52.65 -5.81 15.71
CA VAL A 126 -52.79 -4.42 16.16
C VAL A 126 -51.81 -3.59 15.31
N ILE A 127 -52.35 -2.77 14.43
CA ILE A 127 -51.58 -1.79 13.66
C ILE A 127 -51.20 -0.66 14.63
N SER A 128 -49.91 -0.60 14.97
CA SER A 128 -49.25 0.60 15.47
C SER A 128 -48.22 1.01 14.43
N PHE A 129 -48.30 2.23 13.93
CA PHE A 129 -47.22 2.83 13.15
C PHE A 129 -46.09 3.16 14.14
N ASP A 130 -45.09 2.28 14.20
CA ASP A 130 -43.82 2.57 14.85
C ASP A 130 -42.66 2.33 13.87
N GLN A 131 -41.64 3.14 14.06
CA GLN A 131 -40.53 3.45 13.17
C GLN A 131 -39.68 2.21 12.86
N SER A 132 -39.21 2.13 11.60
CA SER A 132 -37.92 1.52 11.21
C SER A 132 -37.48 0.26 11.96
N HIS A 133 -37.76 -0.92 11.40
CA HIS A 133 -36.91 -2.09 11.63
C HIS A 133 -35.58 -1.90 10.89
N HIS A 134 -34.67 -1.12 11.48
CA HIS A 134 -33.25 -1.40 11.35
C HIS A 134 -33.00 -2.62 12.24
N THR A 135 -32.74 -3.78 11.64
CA THR A 135 -32.05 -4.86 12.37
C THR A 135 -30.70 -4.29 12.78
N ALA A 136 -30.58 -3.88 14.05
CA ALA A 136 -29.31 -3.46 14.61
C ALA A 136 -28.35 -4.65 14.50
N VAL A 137 -27.28 -4.48 13.71
CA VAL A 137 -26.15 -5.40 13.71
C VAL A 137 -25.62 -5.40 15.15
N SER A 138 -25.51 -6.58 15.78
CA SER A 138 -24.89 -6.67 17.11
C SER A 138 -23.45 -6.18 17.01
N ASP A 139 -22.96 -5.46 18.02
CA ASP A 139 -21.54 -5.03 18.05
C ASP A 139 -20.60 -6.25 17.91
N ASP A 140 -21.02 -7.42 18.41
CA ASP A 140 -20.31 -8.69 18.25
C ASP A 140 -20.26 -9.17 16.78
N ASP A 141 -21.36 -9.00 16.03
CA ASP A 141 -21.41 -9.38 14.61
C ASP A 141 -20.45 -8.50 13.78
N MET A 142 -20.35 -7.21 14.14
CA MET A 142 -19.42 -6.27 13.49
C MET A 142 -17.96 -6.57 13.84
N ALA A 143 -17.67 -6.94 15.10
CA ALA A 143 -16.33 -7.34 15.53
C ALA A 143 -15.87 -8.63 14.83
N VAL A 144 -16.75 -9.61 14.70
CA VAL A 144 -16.49 -10.86 13.96
C VAL A 144 -16.24 -10.56 12.49
N GLU A 145 -17.09 -9.75 11.84
CA GLU A 145 -16.91 -9.38 10.44
C GLU A 145 -15.60 -8.61 10.21
N LEU A 146 -15.23 -7.70 11.12
CA LEU A 146 -13.95 -7.00 11.06
C LEU A 146 -12.78 -7.97 11.20
N ALA A 147 -12.83 -8.90 12.14
CA ALA A 147 -11.81 -9.94 12.30
C ALA A 147 -11.66 -10.75 11.00
N LEU A 148 -12.77 -11.18 10.40
CA LEU A 148 -12.77 -11.95 9.16
C LEU A 148 -12.17 -11.15 7.99
N ARG A 149 -12.49 -9.86 7.87
CA ARG A 149 -11.93 -8.97 6.83
C ARG A 149 -10.44 -8.71 7.01
N LEU A 150 -9.96 -8.69 8.25
CA LEU A 150 -8.54 -8.62 8.59
C LEU A 150 -7.82 -9.97 8.47
N GLY A 151 -8.54 -11.06 8.15
CA GLY A 151 -7.97 -12.40 8.04
C GLY A 151 -7.66 -13.06 9.39
N LEU A 152 -8.28 -12.59 10.47
CA LEU A 152 -8.12 -13.13 11.82
C LEU A 152 -9.18 -14.22 12.07
N HIS A 153 -8.74 -15.35 12.62
CA HIS A 153 -9.56 -16.55 12.85
C HIS A 153 -9.32 -17.11 14.25
N GLY A 154 -10.31 -17.84 14.80
CA GLY A 154 -10.18 -18.54 16.09
C GLY A 154 -9.94 -17.64 17.30
N MET A 155 -10.31 -16.36 17.21
CA MET A 155 -10.12 -15.40 18.31
C MET A 155 -11.05 -15.73 19.49
N SER A 156 -10.56 -15.57 20.72
CA SER A 156 -11.41 -15.65 21.89
C SER A 156 -12.43 -14.50 21.88
N GLU A 157 -13.58 -14.73 22.52
CA GLU A 157 -14.66 -13.73 22.65
C GLU A 157 -14.14 -12.39 23.22
N SER A 158 -13.28 -12.45 24.24
CA SER A 158 -12.63 -11.27 24.81
C SER A 158 -11.76 -10.47 23.83
N ARG A 159 -11.13 -11.13 22.84
CA ARG A 159 -10.30 -10.48 21.82
C ARG A 159 -11.13 -9.94 20.66
N LEU A 160 -12.25 -10.59 20.33
CA LEU A 160 -13.19 -10.05 19.36
C LEU A 160 -13.79 -8.74 19.89
N HIS A 161 -14.21 -8.70 21.15
CA HIS A 161 -14.78 -7.51 21.76
C HIS A 161 -13.80 -6.32 21.81
N SER A 162 -12.49 -6.53 21.95
CA SER A 162 -11.51 -5.44 21.94
C SER A 162 -11.02 -5.03 20.55
N LEU A 163 -11.25 -5.85 19.52
CA LEU A 163 -10.66 -5.67 18.19
C LEU A 163 -11.12 -4.38 17.49
N PRO A 164 -12.42 -3.99 17.47
CA PRO A 164 -12.84 -2.75 16.82
C PRO A 164 -12.15 -1.50 17.40
N ASP A 165 -12.01 -1.43 18.72
CA ASP A 165 -11.34 -0.32 19.40
C ASP A 165 -9.84 -0.33 19.10
N GLU A 166 -9.19 -1.50 19.14
CA GLU A 166 -7.78 -1.66 18.80
C GLU A 166 -7.48 -1.23 17.36
N VAL A 167 -8.29 -1.66 16.39
CA VAL A 167 -8.15 -1.31 14.97
C VAL A 167 -8.42 0.16 14.74
N THR A 168 -9.44 0.72 15.40
CA THR A 168 -9.76 2.15 15.31
C THR A 168 -8.63 3.01 15.88
N ALA A 169 -8.09 2.63 17.04
CA ALA A 169 -6.95 3.30 17.66
C ALA A 169 -5.69 3.20 16.79
N LEU A 170 -5.43 2.02 16.22
CA LEU A 170 -4.32 1.79 15.29
C LEU A 170 -4.45 2.68 14.05
N LEU A 171 -5.61 2.67 13.38
CA LEU A 171 -5.86 3.47 12.18
C LEU A 171 -5.69 4.96 12.48
N ARG A 172 -6.28 5.46 13.57
CA ARG A 172 -6.15 6.86 13.99
C ARG A 172 -4.70 7.23 14.27
N SER A 173 -3.95 6.36 14.96
CA SER A 173 -2.52 6.57 15.22
C SER A 173 -1.70 6.57 13.92
N CYS A 174 -1.94 5.63 13.02
CA CYS A 174 -1.27 5.56 11.72
C CYS A 174 -1.51 6.83 10.89
N ILE A 175 -2.77 7.28 10.79
CA ILE A 175 -3.12 8.52 10.07
C ILE A 175 -2.43 9.72 10.73
N GLY A 176 -2.44 9.80 12.06
CA GLY A 176 -1.74 10.85 12.81
C GLY A 176 -0.25 10.89 12.50
N ASN A 177 0.44 9.74 12.58
CA ASN A 177 1.87 9.62 12.27
C ASN A 177 2.18 10.02 10.81
N VAL A 178 1.34 9.62 9.84
CA VAL A 178 1.52 10.04 8.44
C VAL A 178 1.35 11.55 8.30
N MET A 179 0.35 12.15 8.94
CA MET A 179 0.14 13.59 8.94
C MET A 179 1.30 14.36 9.59
N GLU A 180 1.90 13.82 10.65
CA GLU A 180 3.09 14.40 11.30
C GLU A 180 4.28 14.43 10.34
N VAL A 181 4.56 13.34 9.62
CA VAL A 181 5.63 13.28 8.62
C VAL A 181 5.35 14.26 7.46
N LEU A 182 4.10 14.34 6.99
CA LEU A 182 3.70 15.31 5.97
C LEU A 182 3.87 16.75 6.47
N SER A 183 3.56 17.02 7.74
CA SER A 183 3.72 18.34 8.35
C SER A 183 5.19 18.73 8.49
N ALA A 184 6.04 17.82 8.99
CA ALA A 184 7.49 18.02 9.06
C ALA A 184 8.08 18.33 7.68
N ARG A 185 7.65 17.59 6.65
CA ARG A 185 8.01 17.87 5.26
C ARG A 185 7.56 19.27 4.81
N ARG A 186 6.32 19.69 5.09
CA ARG A 186 5.85 21.05 4.76
C ARG A 186 6.70 22.12 5.45
N GLN A 187 7.06 21.92 6.72
CA GLN A 187 7.91 22.83 7.47
C GLN A 187 9.30 22.98 6.83
N VAL A 188 9.92 21.87 6.42
CA VAL A 188 11.20 21.89 5.69
C VAL A 188 11.07 22.67 4.39
N LYS A 189 10.01 22.41 3.60
CA LYS A 189 9.75 23.16 2.35
C LYS A 189 9.57 24.66 2.60
N GLN A 190 8.87 25.03 3.67
CA GLN A 190 8.66 26.43 4.03
C GLN A 190 9.97 27.13 4.40
N GLN A 191 10.84 26.47 5.17
CA GLN A 191 12.17 26.99 5.51
C GLN A 191 13.03 27.19 4.26
N LEU A 192 12.89 26.31 3.27
CA LEU A 192 13.59 26.38 2.00
C LEU A 192 12.91 27.31 0.98
N LYS A 193 11.83 28.03 1.37
CA LYS A 193 11.05 28.93 0.51
C LYS A 193 10.51 28.24 -0.75
N MET A 194 10.11 26.97 -0.64
CA MET A 194 9.56 26.18 -1.74
C MET A 194 8.03 26.22 -1.79
N ASP A 195 7.44 25.94 -2.97
CA ASP A 195 5.99 25.97 -3.17
C ASP A 195 5.23 24.98 -2.29
N ASN A 196 4.10 25.44 -1.74
CA ASN A 196 3.20 24.62 -0.93
C ASN A 196 2.14 23.91 -1.78
N THR A 197 1.45 22.96 -1.16
CA THR A 197 0.34 22.24 -1.79
C THR A 197 -0.78 23.22 -2.18
N VAL A 198 -1.15 23.21 -3.46
CA VAL A 198 -2.29 23.97 -3.97
C VAL A 198 -3.56 23.14 -3.76
N ILE A 199 -4.53 23.71 -3.04
CA ILE A 199 -5.85 23.09 -2.87
C ILE A 199 -6.63 23.24 -4.17
N GLN A 200 -7.13 22.12 -4.68
CA GLN A 200 -7.89 22.03 -5.92
C GLN A 200 -9.40 21.94 -5.64
N ARG A 201 -10.22 21.95 -6.69
CA ARG A 201 -11.69 21.83 -6.55
C ARG A 201 -12.14 20.38 -6.31
N SER A 202 -11.37 19.41 -6.77
CA SER A 202 -11.60 17.96 -6.61
C SER A 202 -10.27 17.27 -6.28
N ASP A 203 -10.35 16.00 -5.87
CA ASP A 203 -9.19 15.12 -5.71
C ASP A 203 -8.13 15.64 -4.72
N ASN A 204 -8.57 16.38 -3.69
CA ASN A 204 -7.66 16.82 -2.65
C ASN A 204 -7.28 15.65 -1.74
N ASN A 205 -6.00 15.52 -1.44
CA ASN A 205 -5.54 14.57 -0.45
C ASN A 205 -5.83 15.10 0.97
N ALA A 206 -6.80 14.50 1.66
CA ALA A 206 -7.22 14.91 3.00
C ALA A 206 -6.06 14.94 4.02
N LEU A 207 -5.14 13.97 3.97
CA LEU A 207 -3.98 13.89 4.86
C LEU A 207 -3.06 15.12 4.76
N LYS A 208 -3.07 15.82 3.61
CA LYS A 208 -2.25 17.01 3.36
C LYS A 208 -2.91 18.32 3.78
N VAL A 209 -4.23 18.34 3.96
CA VAL A 209 -5.01 19.58 4.15
C VAL A 209 -5.84 19.60 5.43
N SER A 210 -5.92 18.49 6.15
CA SER A 210 -6.60 18.39 7.43
C SER A 210 -5.73 18.89 8.58
N ALA A 211 -6.39 19.39 9.62
CA ALA A 211 -5.72 19.86 10.84
C ALA A 211 -5.39 18.71 11.81
N THR A 212 -6.25 17.70 11.86
CA THR A 212 -6.13 16.55 12.78
C THR A 212 -6.44 15.23 12.05
N ALA A 213 -6.05 14.11 12.66
CA ALA A 213 -6.39 12.77 12.14
C ALA A 213 -7.90 12.57 12.03
N ASP A 214 -8.67 13.08 13.00
CA ASP A 214 -10.14 12.99 13.00
C ASP A 214 -10.76 13.74 11.82
N ASP A 215 -10.26 14.96 11.54
CA ASP A 215 -10.69 15.76 10.38
C ASP A 215 -10.29 15.08 9.05
N ALA A 216 -9.14 14.40 9.00
CA ALA A 216 -8.76 13.62 7.84
C ALA A 216 -9.67 12.40 7.63
N ILE A 217 -9.96 11.63 8.69
CA ILE A 217 -10.86 10.47 8.64
C ILE A 217 -12.25 10.91 8.21
N GLU A 218 -12.80 11.98 8.79
CA GLU A 218 -14.11 12.51 8.43
C GLU A 218 -14.17 12.89 6.94
N ARG A 219 -13.14 13.57 6.42
CA ARG A 219 -13.08 13.96 5.00
C ARG A 219 -12.92 12.78 4.04
N MET A 220 -12.22 11.73 4.44
CA MET A 220 -12.00 10.55 3.58
C MET A 220 -13.18 9.57 3.59
N PHE A 221 -13.86 9.41 4.73
CA PHE A 221 -14.87 8.36 4.91
C PHE A 221 -16.31 8.87 5.02
N ALA A 222 -16.54 10.04 5.63
CA ALA A 222 -17.90 10.55 5.86
C ALA A 222 -18.37 11.53 4.78
N LYS A 223 -17.47 12.35 4.24
CA LYS A 223 -17.81 13.33 3.20
C LYS A 223 -17.82 12.65 1.83
N SER A 224 -19.02 12.32 1.37
CA SER A 224 -19.24 11.72 0.05
C SER A 224 -19.21 12.80 -1.04
N GLY A 225 -18.28 12.71 -1.99
CA GLY A 225 -18.18 13.57 -3.18
C GLY A 225 -16.75 13.69 -3.72
N ASP A 226 -16.57 14.22 -4.92
CA ASP A 226 -15.27 14.27 -5.63
C ASP A 226 -14.27 15.28 -5.04
N ALA A 227 -14.59 15.92 -3.90
CA ALA A 227 -13.75 16.94 -3.29
C ALA A 227 -12.42 16.38 -2.73
N TYR A 228 -12.43 15.12 -2.30
CA TYR A 228 -11.29 14.44 -1.67
C TYR A 228 -11.04 13.09 -2.31
N LEU A 229 -9.76 12.67 -2.31
CA LEU A 229 -9.38 11.35 -2.76
C LEU A 229 -9.94 10.25 -1.84
N PRO A 230 -10.28 9.07 -2.40
CA PRO A 230 -10.58 7.88 -1.61
C PRO A 230 -9.45 7.54 -0.62
N PRO A 231 -9.75 6.94 0.54
CA PRO A 231 -8.78 6.72 1.62
C PRO A 231 -7.48 6.02 1.17
N GLU A 232 -7.60 4.95 0.39
CA GLU A 232 -6.44 4.20 -0.12
C GLU A 232 -5.57 5.06 -1.05
N GLN A 233 -6.19 5.78 -1.99
CA GLN A 233 -5.48 6.65 -2.92
C GLN A 233 -4.81 7.82 -2.20
N ALA A 234 -5.50 8.42 -1.21
CA ALA A 234 -4.94 9.48 -0.38
C ALA A 234 -3.69 8.99 0.36
N LEU A 235 -3.72 7.77 0.92
CA LEU A 235 -2.59 7.18 1.64
C LEU A 235 -1.42 6.87 0.70
N VAL A 236 -1.68 6.20 -0.42
CA VAL A 236 -0.65 5.87 -1.43
C VAL A 236 0.00 7.15 -1.97
N GLU A 237 -0.79 8.16 -2.31
CA GLU A 237 -0.27 9.44 -2.77
C GLU A 237 0.57 10.14 -1.68
N ALA A 238 0.18 10.06 -0.40
CA ALA A 238 0.95 10.62 0.69
C ALA A 238 2.34 9.95 0.80
N PHE A 239 2.41 8.61 0.74
CA PHE A 239 3.69 7.89 0.77
C PHE A 239 4.57 8.19 -0.44
N HIS A 240 3.98 8.25 -1.63
CA HIS A 240 4.68 8.67 -2.84
C HIS A 240 5.27 10.07 -2.71
N ASP A 241 4.50 11.03 -2.18
CA ASP A 241 4.96 12.39 -1.97
C ASP A 241 6.10 12.49 -0.95
N ILE A 242 6.06 11.66 0.10
CA ILE A 242 7.12 11.56 1.11
C ILE A 242 8.39 10.99 0.48
N GLY A 243 8.28 9.85 -0.22
CA GLY A 243 9.41 9.19 -0.86
C GLY A 243 10.08 10.08 -1.92
N ASP A 244 9.27 10.71 -2.79
CA ASP A 244 9.77 11.63 -3.81
C ASP A 244 10.55 12.80 -3.19
N HIS A 245 10.02 13.35 -2.10
CA HIS A 245 10.68 14.43 -1.39
C HIS A 245 12.02 14.00 -0.80
N GLN A 246 12.08 12.83 -0.16
CA GLN A 246 13.33 12.31 0.40
C GLN A 246 14.41 12.13 -0.67
N VAL A 247 14.06 11.54 -1.81
CA VAL A 247 15.00 11.34 -2.92
C VAL A 247 15.41 12.68 -3.53
N ALA A 248 14.46 13.58 -3.78
CA ALA A 248 14.74 14.89 -4.35
C ALA A 248 15.61 15.77 -3.42
N MET A 249 15.41 15.70 -2.11
CA MET A 249 16.25 16.40 -1.12
C MET A 249 17.70 15.93 -1.17
N MET A 250 17.92 14.61 -1.20
CA MET A 250 19.27 14.05 -1.29
C MET A 250 19.94 14.42 -2.61
N ALA A 251 19.23 14.25 -3.73
CA ALA A 251 19.74 14.60 -5.05
C ALA A 251 20.08 16.10 -5.17
N ALA A 252 19.21 16.99 -4.67
CA ALA A 252 19.47 18.42 -4.65
C ALA A 252 20.68 18.78 -3.79
N THR A 253 20.84 18.14 -2.63
CA THR A 253 21.99 18.35 -1.74
C THR A 253 23.30 18.00 -2.44
N LEU A 254 23.36 16.82 -3.06
CA LEU A 254 24.54 16.36 -3.80
C LEU A 254 24.85 17.28 -5.00
N GLN A 255 23.82 17.74 -5.72
CA GLN A 255 24.00 18.65 -6.85
C GLN A 255 24.55 20.01 -6.39
N VAL A 256 24.00 20.59 -5.32
CA VAL A 256 24.51 21.87 -4.79
C VAL A 256 25.91 21.71 -4.23
N TYR A 257 26.22 20.60 -3.56
CA TYR A 257 27.58 20.29 -3.12
C TYR A 257 28.58 20.31 -4.29
N GLN A 258 28.25 19.66 -5.40
CA GLN A 258 29.09 19.67 -6.61
C GLN A 258 29.28 21.08 -7.17
N GLN A 259 28.24 21.91 -7.17
CA GLN A 259 28.34 23.32 -7.61
C GLN A 259 29.21 24.17 -6.67
N VAL A 260 29.12 23.93 -5.36
CA VAL A 260 29.97 24.60 -4.37
C VAL A 260 31.43 24.22 -4.64
N VAL A 261 31.75 22.94 -4.79
CA VAL A 261 33.11 22.48 -5.10
C VAL A 261 33.62 23.09 -6.40
N ALA A 262 32.81 23.10 -7.46
CA ALA A 262 33.17 23.70 -8.75
C ALA A 262 33.51 25.19 -8.65
N ARG A 263 32.88 25.92 -7.72
CA ARG A 263 33.15 27.35 -7.49
C ARG A 263 34.54 27.61 -6.88
N PHE A 264 35.12 26.62 -6.21
CA PHE A 264 36.46 26.66 -5.62
C PHE A 264 37.53 26.01 -6.50
N GLU A 265 37.19 25.57 -7.72
CA GLU A 265 38.20 25.10 -8.66
C GLU A 265 39.22 26.23 -8.97
N PRO A 266 40.52 25.92 -9.08
CA PRO A 266 41.55 26.93 -9.29
C PRO A 266 41.28 27.85 -10.48
N SER A 267 40.83 27.29 -11.61
CA SER A 267 40.48 28.04 -12.82
C SER A 267 39.29 28.99 -12.60
N ALA A 268 38.28 28.57 -11.82
CA ALA A 268 37.11 29.37 -11.49
C ALA A 268 37.46 30.53 -10.54
N LEU A 269 38.44 30.32 -9.64
CA LEU A 269 38.97 31.36 -8.76
C LEU A 269 39.84 32.35 -9.53
N GLU A 270 40.77 31.86 -10.37
CA GLU A 270 41.64 32.69 -11.21
C GLU A 270 40.84 33.62 -12.12
N ALA A 271 39.73 33.14 -12.70
CA ALA A 271 38.84 33.96 -13.54
C ALA A 271 38.17 35.12 -12.80
N LYS A 272 38.06 35.04 -11.47
CA LYS A 272 37.46 36.09 -10.61
C LYS A 272 38.48 37.06 -10.04
N LEU A 273 39.77 36.72 -10.09
CA LEU A 273 40.83 37.63 -9.66
C LEU A 273 40.96 38.76 -10.68
N PRO A 274 41.21 40.01 -10.23
CA PRO A 274 41.43 41.12 -11.15
C PRO A 274 42.62 40.79 -12.06
N ALA A 275 42.38 40.76 -13.38
CA ALA A 275 43.44 40.58 -14.36
C ALA A 275 44.55 41.60 -14.08
N ALA A 276 45.79 41.14 -13.89
CA ALA A 276 46.93 42.01 -13.63
C ALA A 276 47.07 43.04 -14.76
N LYS A 277 46.59 44.27 -14.53
CA LYS A 277 46.72 45.37 -15.49
C LYS A 277 48.17 45.86 -15.43
N GLY A 278 48.94 45.59 -16.48
CA GLY A 278 50.29 46.13 -16.69
C GLY A 278 51.37 45.06 -16.88
N ALA A 279 52.55 45.49 -17.35
CA ALA A 279 53.71 44.70 -17.79
C ALA A 279 54.43 43.90 -16.67
N GLY A 280 53.67 43.26 -15.78
CA GLY A 280 54.12 42.54 -14.59
C GLY A 280 53.82 41.04 -14.62
N LYS A 281 53.77 40.42 -15.81
CA LYS A 281 53.61 38.95 -15.95
C LYS A 281 54.76 38.14 -15.32
N LEU A 282 55.83 38.79 -14.86
CA LEU A 282 56.99 38.17 -14.22
C LEU A 282 56.98 38.22 -12.68
N PHE A 283 56.12 39.01 -12.02
CA PHE A 283 56.21 39.26 -10.57
C PHE A 283 54.88 39.34 -9.81
N SER A 284 53.85 38.57 -10.17
CA SER A 284 52.79 38.27 -9.19
C SER A 284 53.33 37.24 -8.20
N GLY A 285 54.15 37.68 -7.25
CA GLY A 285 54.65 36.81 -6.19
C GLY A 285 53.48 36.14 -5.45
N LYS A 286 53.70 34.93 -4.92
CA LYS A 286 52.70 34.15 -4.17
C LYS A 286 51.93 34.98 -3.13
N GLY A 287 52.57 36.02 -2.55
CA GLY A 287 51.93 36.96 -1.63
C GLY A 287 50.75 37.75 -2.22
N LYS A 288 50.85 38.24 -3.48
CA LYS A 288 49.75 39.00 -4.12
C LYS A 288 48.55 38.11 -4.43
N LEU A 289 48.78 36.87 -4.88
CA LEU A 289 47.71 35.90 -5.12
C LEU A 289 46.99 35.53 -3.82
N TRP A 290 47.73 35.41 -2.72
CA TRP A 290 47.15 35.19 -1.39
C TRP A 290 46.34 36.40 -0.91
N GLU A 291 46.83 37.62 -1.14
CA GLU A 291 46.14 38.86 -0.81
C GLU A 291 44.84 39.01 -1.62
N ASP A 292 44.89 38.73 -2.92
CA ASP A 292 43.71 38.72 -3.80
C ASP A 292 42.68 37.65 -3.38
N TYR A 293 43.13 36.45 -2.99
CA TYR A 293 42.26 35.41 -2.41
C TYR A 293 41.63 35.85 -1.09
N THR A 294 42.41 36.46 -0.19
CA THR A 294 41.92 36.92 1.12
C THR A 294 40.88 38.01 0.94
N ASN A 295 41.10 38.95 0.02
CA ASN A 295 40.12 39.98 -0.34
C ASN A 295 38.82 39.36 -0.92
N LEU A 296 38.94 38.35 -1.79
CA LEU A 296 37.79 37.63 -2.32
C LEU A 296 37.01 36.92 -1.19
N TYR A 297 37.70 36.23 -0.29
CA TYR A 297 37.09 35.58 0.86
C TYR A 297 36.40 36.59 1.79
N GLU A 298 37.05 37.69 2.13
CA GLU A 298 36.47 38.76 2.94
C GLU A 298 35.25 39.39 2.26
N SER A 299 35.26 39.56 0.94
CA SER A 299 34.09 40.05 0.21
C SER A 299 32.89 39.09 0.31
N ILE A 300 33.14 37.78 0.33
CA ILE A 300 32.13 36.74 0.52
C ILE A 300 31.68 36.66 1.99
N ALA A 301 32.60 36.84 2.94
CA ALA A 301 32.30 36.78 4.37
C ALA A 301 31.55 38.03 4.87
N ALA A 302 31.95 39.23 4.43
CA ALA A 302 31.46 40.51 4.92
C ALA A 302 30.14 40.95 4.26
N ASN A 303 29.94 40.68 2.96
CA ASN A 303 28.71 41.02 2.22
C ASN A 303 27.81 39.80 1.95
N GLY A 304 28.21 38.61 2.41
CA GLY A 304 27.73 37.36 1.83
C GLY A 304 27.19 36.29 2.77
N ALA A 305 27.18 36.44 4.09
CA ALA A 305 26.50 35.43 4.92
C ALA A 305 25.02 35.28 4.51
N ASP A 306 24.30 36.40 4.39
CA ASP A 306 22.90 36.39 3.96
C ASP A 306 22.75 36.19 2.44
N SER A 307 23.60 36.82 1.60
CA SER A 307 23.46 36.72 0.14
C SER A 307 23.94 35.38 -0.44
N VAL A 308 24.95 34.74 0.16
CA VAL A 308 25.38 33.37 -0.17
C VAL A 308 24.34 32.36 0.31
N HIS A 309 23.78 32.55 1.50
CA HIS A 309 22.68 31.71 1.97
C HIS A 309 21.46 31.79 1.03
N GLU A 310 21.04 32.99 0.61
CA GLU A 310 19.96 33.14 -0.37
C GLU A 310 20.28 32.53 -1.73
N ALA A 311 21.53 32.69 -2.20
CA ALA A 311 21.98 32.04 -3.44
C ALA A 311 21.94 30.51 -3.33
N PHE A 312 22.41 29.96 -2.21
CA PHE A 312 22.33 28.53 -1.91
C PHE A 312 20.88 28.05 -1.91
N LEU A 313 19.99 28.72 -1.18
CA LEU A 313 18.58 28.35 -1.11
C LEU A 313 17.91 28.34 -2.48
N ARG A 314 18.26 29.30 -3.34
CA ARG A 314 17.76 29.38 -4.72
C ARG A 314 18.25 28.21 -5.58
N GLU A 315 19.57 27.94 -5.58
CA GLU A 315 20.13 26.81 -6.35
C GLU A 315 19.59 25.47 -5.86
N PHE A 316 19.51 25.29 -4.54
CA PHE A 316 18.93 24.11 -3.92
C PHE A 316 17.47 23.91 -4.33
N SER A 317 16.66 24.96 -4.25
CA SER A 317 15.24 24.89 -4.60
C SER A 317 15.01 24.57 -6.08
N ALA A 318 15.85 25.09 -6.97
CA ALA A 318 15.83 24.75 -8.38
C ALA A 318 16.18 23.26 -8.61
N ALA A 319 17.28 22.79 -8.00
CA ALA A 319 17.70 21.39 -8.10
C ALA A 319 16.65 20.43 -7.53
N TYR A 320 16.08 20.76 -6.37
CA TYR A 320 15.00 19.99 -5.75
C TYR A 320 13.78 19.87 -6.65
N SER A 321 13.30 21.00 -7.19
CA SER A 321 12.09 21.04 -8.01
C SER A 321 12.24 20.25 -9.30
N GLU A 322 13.42 20.30 -9.92
CA GLU A 322 13.74 19.53 -11.11
C GLU A 322 13.81 18.02 -10.82
N ASN A 323 14.47 17.61 -9.72
CA ASN A 323 14.50 16.20 -9.32
C ASN A 323 13.10 15.67 -8.99
N LEU A 324 12.29 16.46 -8.28
CA LEU A 324 10.90 16.12 -7.98
C LEU A 324 10.08 15.91 -9.26
N ARG A 325 10.24 16.79 -10.25
CA ARG A 325 9.55 16.69 -11.56
C ARG A 325 9.96 15.43 -12.33
N LYS A 326 11.25 15.07 -12.30
CA LYS A 326 11.77 13.84 -12.94
C LYS A 326 11.16 12.58 -12.31
N LEU A 327 11.17 12.47 -10.99
CA LEU A 327 10.61 11.32 -10.26
C LEU A 327 9.12 11.13 -10.56
N LYS A 328 8.34 12.22 -10.53
CA LYS A 328 6.92 12.17 -10.88
C LYS A 328 6.68 11.70 -12.32
N LYS A 329 7.51 12.17 -13.27
CA LYS A 329 7.41 11.77 -14.68
C LYS A 329 7.78 10.30 -14.89
N GLU A 330 8.80 9.80 -14.20
CA GLU A 330 9.19 8.39 -14.24
C GLU A 330 8.08 7.50 -13.70
N ARG A 331 7.47 7.86 -12.57
CA ARG A 331 6.33 7.11 -12.02
C ARG A 331 5.14 7.05 -13.00
N GLN A 332 4.79 8.16 -13.64
CA GLN A 332 3.71 8.20 -14.61
C GLN A 332 3.95 7.27 -15.81
N LYS A 333 5.21 7.16 -16.26
CA LYS A 333 5.58 6.22 -17.34
C LYS A 333 5.46 4.76 -16.94
N HIS A 334 5.68 4.42 -15.67
CA HIS A 334 5.53 3.05 -15.17
C HIS A 334 4.07 2.67 -14.88
N ALA A 335 3.19 3.66 -14.74
CA ALA A 335 1.76 3.47 -14.51
C ALA A 335 0.92 3.45 -15.81
N SER A 336 1.52 3.76 -16.96
CA SER A 336 0.87 3.77 -18.29
C SER A 336 1.31 2.56 -19.11
#